data_AF-A0A848HPD8-F1
#
_entry.id   AF-A0A848HPD8-F1
#
_cell.length_a   1.000
_cell.length_b   1.000
_cell.length_c   1.000
_cell.angle_alpha   90.00
_cell.angle_beta   90.00
_cell.angle_gamma   90.00
#
_symmetry.space_group_name_H-M   'P 1'
#
loop_
_entity.id
_entity.type
_entity.pdbx_description
1 polymer ?
#
loop_
_entity_poly.entity_id
_entity_poly.type
_entity_poly.pdbx_seq_one_letter_code
_entity_poly.pdbx_strand_id
1 'polypeptide(L)'
;MVTAAKTLSQVVTHMSIAFGVTWAMTGSAALGGVAALLEPLVNVALLPLHERAWKRLRGSIARLKSNAMLARLAEKLSQTALHTGVAFGVMYAASGSLALGGLAALLEPVINVLVLPYHDHAWERVRARKGGPSNLLQPA
;
A
#
# COMPACT_ATOMS: atom_id res chain seq x y z
N MET A 1 17.91 8.68 -10.72
CA MET A 1 17.35 7.48 -11.38
C MET A 1 17.11 6.31 -10.42
N VAL A 2 18.01 6.00 -9.47
CA VAL A 2 17.87 4.83 -8.57
C VAL A 2 16.63 4.88 -7.67
N THR A 3 16.23 6.06 -7.16
CA THR A 3 15.02 6.20 -6.34
C THR A 3 13.74 5.87 -7.10
N ALA A 4 13.58 6.40 -8.32
CA ALA A 4 12.42 6.09 -9.17
C ALA A 4 12.38 4.60 -9.52
N ALA A 5 13.53 3.97 -9.77
CA ALA A 5 13.61 2.53 -10.01
C ALA A 5 13.21 1.71 -8.77
N LYS A 6 13.60 2.13 -7.55
CA LYS A 6 13.17 1.50 -6.29
C LYS A 6 11.66 1.60 -6.10
N THR A 7 11.07 2.78 -6.34
CA THR A 7 9.62 2.98 -6.21
C THR A 7 8.86 2.14 -7.22
N LEU A 8 9.30 2.11 -8.48
CA LEU A 8 8.70 1.26 -9.50
C LEU A 8 8.80 -0.23 -9.14
N SER A 9 9.97 -0.71 -8.70
CA SER A 9 10.13 -2.11 -8.31
C SER A 9 9.29 -2.47 -7.08
N GLN A 10 9.09 -1.54 -6.16
CA GLN A 10 8.21 -1.74 -5.01
C GLN A 10 6.76 -1.95 -5.46
N VAL A 11 6.27 -1.12 -6.39
CA VAL A 11 4.93 -1.30 -6.98
C VAL A 11 4.84 -2.65 -7.68
N VAL A 12 5.80 -2.98 -8.56
CA VAL A 12 5.81 -4.27 -9.29
C VAL A 12 5.83 -5.46 -8.34
N THR A 13 6.60 -5.39 -7.24
CA THR A 13 6.66 -6.45 -6.23
C THR A 13 5.30 -6.66 -5.58
N HIS A 14 4.62 -5.58 -5.16
CA HIS A 14 3.27 -5.64 -4.61
C HIS A 14 2.26 -6.21 -5.62
N MET A 15 2.27 -5.77 -6.88
CA MET A 15 1.38 -6.33 -7.91
C MET A 15 1.63 -7.83 -8.12
N SER A 16 2.89 -8.26 -8.06
CA SER A 16 3.28 -9.65 -8.23
C SER A 16 2.82 -10.51 -7.05
N ILE A 17 2.89 -9.97 -5.82
CA ILE A 17 2.37 -10.61 -4.61
C ILE A 17 0.85 -10.72 -4.67
N ALA A 18 0.15 -9.62 -4.97
CA ALA A 18 -1.31 -9.57 -5.11
C ALA A 18 -1.82 -10.63 -6.10
N PHE A 19 -1.18 -10.66 -7.28
CA PHE A 19 -1.46 -11.64 -8.32
C PHE A 19 -1.18 -13.07 -7.83
N GLY A 20 0.02 -13.31 -7.31
CA GLY A 20 0.48 -14.65 -6.94
C GLY A 20 -0.34 -15.26 -5.81
N VAL A 21 -0.69 -14.47 -4.80
CA VAL A 21 -1.52 -14.90 -3.66
C VAL A 21 -2.92 -15.24 -4.15
N THR A 22 -3.57 -14.33 -4.88
CA THR A 22 -4.93 -14.56 -5.39
C THR A 22 -4.97 -15.73 -6.36
N TRP A 23 -3.98 -15.85 -7.25
CA TRP A 23 -3.86 -17.00 -8.14
C TRP A 23 -3.65 -18.31 -7.37
N ALA A 24 -2.78 -18.34 -6.36
CA ALA A 24 -2.56 -19.52 -5.54
C ALA A 24 -3.81 -19.94 -4.75
N MET A 25 -4.60 -18.97 -4.27
CA MET A 25 -5.84 -19.23 -3.53
C MET A 25 -6.99 -19.71 -4.42
N THR A 26 -7.08 -19.20 -5.64
CA THR A 26 -8.27 -19.38 -6.50
C THR A 26 -8.04 -20.28 -7.71
N GLY A 27 -6.78 -20.51 -8.09
CA GLY A 27 -6.38 -21.11 -9.36
C GLY A 27 -6.65 -20.23 -10.59
N SER A 28 -7.19 -19.01 -10.42
CA SER A 28 -7.65 -18.16 -11.52
C SER A 28 -6.69 -17.01 -11.80
N ALA A 29 -6.06 -17.02 -12.97
CA ALA A 29 -5.21 -15.92 -13.42
C ALA A 29 -6.02 -14.64 -13.66
N ALA A 30 -7.30 -14.77 -14.05
CA ALA A 30 -8.19 -13.62 -14.22
C ALA A 30 -8.45 -12.91 -12.88
N LEU A 31 -8.75 -13.67 -11.81
CA LEU A 31 -8.93 -13.10 -10.48
C LEU A 31 -7.63 -12.50 -9.94
N GLY A 32 -6.49 -13.17 -10.16
CA GLY A 32 -5.18 -12.63 -9.83
C GLY A 32 -4.88 -11.30 -10.54
N GLY A 33 -5.20 -11.20 -11.83
CA GLY A 33 -5.02 -9.98 -12.60
C GLY A 33 -5.95 -8.84 -12.15
N VAL A 34 -7.20 -9.17 -11.80
CA VAL A 34 -8.16 -8.22 -11.24
C VAL A 34 -7.65 -7.65 -9.92
N ALA A 35 -7.20 -8.51 -8.99
CA ALA A 35 -6.63 -8.07 -7.72
C ALA A 35 -5.41 -7.16 -7.96
N ALA A 36 -4.47 -7.60 -8.81
CA ALA A 36 -3.25 -6.86 -9.08
C ALA A 36 -3.45 -5.52 -9.81
N LEU A 37 -4.57 -5.28 -10.49
CA LEU A 37 -4.77 -4.06 -11.29
C LEU A 37 -5.88 -3.15 -10.79
N LEU A 38 -7.05 -3.70 -10.44
CA LEU A 38 -8.20 -2.89 -10.07
C LEU A 38 -8.03 -2.25 -8.69
N GLU A 39 -7.43 -2.95 -7.74
CA GLU A 39 -7.20 -2.39 -6.41
C GLU A 39 -6.32 -1.13 -6.44
N PRO A 40 -5.12 -1.13 -7.07
CA PRO A 40 -4.30 0.07 -7.21
C PRO A 40 -5.04 1.20 -7.94
N LEU A 41 -5.81 0.86 -8.98
CA LEU A 41 -6.56 1.83 -9.77
C LEU A 41 -7.61 2.56 -8.90
N VAL A 42 -8.38 1.80 -8.12
CA VAL A 42 -9.39 2.35 -7.21
C VAL A 42 -8.72 3.14 -6.09
N ASN A 43 -7.61 2.65 -5.54
CA ASN A 43 -6.85 3.37 -4.50
C ASN A 43 -6.27 4.70 -5.01
N VAL A 44 -5.75 4.76 -6.24
CA VAL A 44 -5.28 6.01 -6.86
C VAL A 44 -6.43 7.02 -7.01
N ALA A 45 -7.67 6.56 -7.24
CA ALA A 45 -8.83 7.44 -7.31
C ALA A 45 -9.31 7.91 -5.92
N LEU A 46 -9.32 7.03 -4.92
CA LEU A 46 -9.90 7.30 -3.59
C LEU A 46 -8.94 8.00 -2.62
N LEU A 47 -7.65 7.68 -2.64
CA LEU A 47 -6.66 8.25 -1.72
C LEU A 47 -6.61 9.79 -1.78
N PRO A 48 -6.62 10.45 -2.96
CA PRO A 48 -6.64 11.91 -3.01
C PRO A 48 -7.89 12.52 -2.38
N LEU A 49 -9.03 11.83 -2.44
CA LEU A 49 -10.28 12.27 -1.81
C LEU A 49 -10.19 12.14 -0.29
N HIS A 50 -9.67 11.02 0.19
CA HIS A 50 -9.40 10.79 1.62
C HIS A 50 -8.44 11.83 2.19
N GLU A 51 -7.34 12.13 1.50
CA GLU A 51 -6.39 13.16 1.91
C GLU A 51 -7.03 14.55 1.98
N ARG A 52 -7.86 14.91 0.99
CA ARG A 52 -8.59 16.19 0.98
C ARG A 52 -9.56 16.29 2.16
N ALA A 53 -10.27 15.21 2.48
CA ALA A 53 -11.15 15.14 3.64
C ALA A 53 -10.37 15.34 4.96
N TRP A 54 -9.23 14.66 5.11
CA TRP A 54 -8.37 14.81 6.29
C TRP A 54 -7.71 16.18 6.41
N LYS A 55 -7.38 16.86 5.30
CA LYS A 55 -6.88 18.24 5.33
C LYS A 55 -7.90 19.20 5.95
N ARG A 56 -9.20 19.06 5.60
CA ARG A 56 -10.28 19.87 6.19
C ARG A 56 -10.48 19.56 7.67
N LEU A 57 -10.45 18.28 8.03
CA LEU A 57 -10.60 17.84 9.42
C LEU A 57 -9.44 18.32 10.30
N ARG A 58 -8.20 18.28 9.81
CA ARG A 58 -7.02 18.82 10.50
C ARG A 58 -7.12 20.32 10.76
N GLY A 59 -7.67 21.11 9.83
CA GLY A 59 -7.92 22.53 10.06
C GLY A 59 -8.83 22.79 11.27
N SER A 60 -9.75 21.88 11.56
CA SER A 60 -10.65 21.95 12.71
C SER A 60 -10.01 21.43 14.02
N ILE A 61 -9.19 20.37 13.93
CA ILE A 61 -8.52 19.69 15.06
C ILE A 61 -7.24 20.42 15.52
N ALA A 62 -6.58 21.18 14.64
CA ALA A 62 -5.29 21.84 14.91
C ALA A 62 -5.32 22.94 16.00
N ARG A 63 -6.48 23.25 16.59
CA ARG A 63 -6.59 24.17 17.73
C ARG A 63 -5.97 23.62 19.03
N LEU A 64 -5.61 22.33 19.09
CA LEU A 64 -4.97 21.69 20.24
C LEU A 64 -3.68 20.96 19.81
N LYS A 65 -2.51 21.52 20.16
CA LYS A 65 -1.17 20.99 19.77
C LYS A 65 -0.96 19.51 20.16
N SER A 66 -1.57 19.05 21.24
CA SER A 66 -1.45 17.67 21.77
C SER A 66 -2.11 16.60 20.89
N ASN A 67 -3.00 16.99 19.97
CA ASN A 67 -3.76 16.04 19.13
C ASN A 67 -3.10 15.76 17.77
N ALA A 68 -1.98 16.40 17.44
CA ALA A 68 -1.36 16.26 16.12
C ALA A 68 -0.83 14.84 15.83
N MET A 69 -0.24 14.18 16.83
CA MET A 69 0.24 12.81 16.70
C MET A 69 -0.92 11.82 16.58
N LEU A 70 -1.94 11.95 17.44
CA LEU A 70 -3.14 11.14 17.39
C LEU A 70 -3.88 11.29 16.06
N ALA A 71 -3.98 12.51 15.52
CA ALA A 71 -4.58 12.77 14.22
C ALA A 71 -3.80 12.11 13.07
N ARG A 72 -2.46 12.12 13.10
CA ARG A 72 -1.64 11.42 12.08
C ARG A 72 -1.77 9.91 12.16
N LEU A 73 -1.86 9.35 13.38
CA LEU A 73 -2.09 7.93 13.59
C LEU A 73 -3.48 7.53 13.08
N ALA A 74 -4.52 8.29 13.44
CA ALA A 74 -5.88 8.08 12.95
C ALA A 74 -5.96 8.19 11.42
N GLU A 75 -5.28 9.15 10.82
CA GLU A 75 -5.18 9.28 9.36
C GLU A 75 -4.59 8.03 8.73
N LYS A 76 -3.43 7.55 9.22
CA LYS A 76 -2.78 6.33 8.73
C LYS A 76 -3.66 5.09 8.92
N LEU A 77 -4.28 4.93 10.09
CA LEU A 77 -5.21 3.81 10.35
C LEU A 77 -6.40 3.85 9.39
N SER A 78 -6.97 5.03 9.16
CA SER A 78 -8.07 5.19 8.21
C SER A 78 -7.64 4.98 6.77
N GLN A 79 -6.40 5.28 6.42
CA GLN A 79 -5.82 5.01 5.09
C GLN A 79 -5.65 3.50 4.87
N THR A 80 -5.13 2.79 5.88
CA THR A 80 -5.05 1.32 5.84
C THR A 80 -6.45 0.70 5.75
N ALA A 81 -7.40 1.17 6.57
CA ALA A 81 -8.78 0.68 6.53
C ALA A 81 -9.45 0.90 5.16
N LEU A 82 -9.21 2.05 4.53
CA LEU A 82 -9.69 2.33 3.18
C LEU A 82 -9.12 1.32 2.18
N HIS A 83 -7.79 1.13 2.17
CA HIS A 83 -7.12 0.17 1.29
C HIS A 83 -7.67 -1.25 1.50
N THR A 84 -7.73 -1.72 2.76
CA THR A 84 -8.26 -3.04 3.10
C THR A 84 -9.72 -3.19 2.68
N GLY A 85 -10.55 -2.16 2.85
CA GLY A 85 -11.94 -2.15 2.40
C GLY A 85 -12.07 -2.21 0.88
N VAL A 86 -11.19 -1.51 0.15
CA VAL A 86 -11.15 -1.56 -1.33
C VAL A 86 -10.70 -2.93 -1.81
N ALA A 87 -9.61 -3.48 -1.26
CA ALA A 87 -9.11 -4.82 -1.59
C ALA A 87 -10.21 -5.88 -1.37
N PHE A 88 -10.85 -5.83 -0.21
CA PHE A 88 -11.99 -6.68 0.12
C PHE A 88 -13.13 -6.53 -0.88
N GLY A 89 -13.54 -5.29 -1.16
CA GLY A 89 -14.68 -4.99 -2.02
C GLY A 89 -14.45 -5.41 -3.47
N VAL A 90 -13.26 -5.15 -4.02
CA VAL A 90 -12.86 -5.56 -5.37
C VAL A 90 -12.87 -7.08 -5.48
N MET A 91 -12.24 -7.77 -4.54
CA MET A 91 -12.14 -9.22 -4.59
C MET A 91 -13.48 -9.91 -4.33
N TYR A 92 -14.31 -9.35 -3.44
CA TYR A 92 -15.69 -9.79 -3.24
C TYR A 92 -16.52 -9.60 -4.51
N ALA A 93 -16.45 -8.43 -5.15
CA ALA A 93 -17.18 -8.17 -6.40
C ALA A 93 -16.74 -9.10 -7.53
N ALA A 94 -15.44 -9.44 -7.60
CA ALA A 94 -14.90 -10.30 -8.64
C ALA A 94 -15.18 -11.79 -8.42
N SER A 95 -15.23 -12.26 -7.17
CA SER A 95 -15.37 -13.68 -6.84
C SER A 95 -16.74 -14.08 -6.28
N GLY A 96 -17.54 -13.13 -5.81
CA GLY A 96 -18.77 -13.38 -5.06
C GLY A 96 -18.55 -13.92 -3.64
N SER A 97 -17.31 -14.08 -3.17
CA SER A 97 -16.98 -14.73 -1.90
C SER A 97 -16.45 -13.75 -0.86
N LEU A 98 -17.18 -13.61 0.25
CA LEU A 98 -16.74 -12.79 1.40
C LEU A 98 -15.46 -13.37 2.02
N ALA A 99 -15.32 -14.70 2.02
CA ALA A 99 -14.13 -15.37 2.56
C ALA A 99 -12.89 -15.08 1.72
N LEU A 100 -13.00 -15.13 0.38
CA LEU A 100 -11.89 -14.78 -0.50
C LEU A 100 -11.54 -13.30 -0.39
N GLY A 101 -12.54 -12.41 -0.37
CA GLY A 101 -12.31 -10.98 -0.16
C GLY A 101 -11.61 -10.67 1.17
N GLY A 102 -12.05 -11.30 2.26
CA GLY A 102 -11.46 -11.13 3.58
C GLY A 102 -10.03 -11.66 3.67
N LEU A 103 -9.78 -12.85 3.13
CA LEU A 103 -8.45 -13.45 3.12
C LEU A 103 -7.48 -12.63 2.26
N ALA A 104 -7.88 -12.23 1.05
CA ALA A 104 -7.03 -11.41 0.18
C ALA A 104 -6.64 -10.08 0.86
N ALA A 105 -7.63 -9.38 1.43
CA ALA A 105 -7.43 -8.09 2.09
C ALA A 105 -6.50 -8.15 3.32
N LEU A 106 -6.28 -9.32 3.91
CA LEU A 106 -5.39 -9.52 5.06
C LEU A 106 -4.04 -10.15 4.68
N LEU A 107 -4.03 -11.14 3.78
CA LEU A 107 -2.84 -11.87 3.40
C LEU A 107 -1.83 -10.99 2.69
N GLU A 108 -2.31 -10.10 1.83
CA GLU A 108 -1.45 -9.22 1.05
C GLU A 108 -0.62 -8.26 1.93
N PRO A 109 -1.20 -7.50 2.89
CA PRO A 109 -0.42 -6.72 3.84
C PRO A 109 0.59 -7.55 4.63
N VAL A 110 0.21 -8.76 5.07
CA VAL A 110 1.10 -9.64 5.84
C VAL A 110 2.31 -10.05 5.00
N ILE A 111 2.09 -10.49 3.77
CA ILE A 111 3.19 -10.90 2.88
C ILE A 111 4.06 -9.70 2.49
N ASN A 112 3.46 -8.55 2.24
CA ASN A 112 4.21 -7.32 1.96
C ASN A 112 5.13 -6.92 3.13
N VAL A 113 4.64 -7.00 4.37
CA VAL A 113 5.46 -6.72 5.57
C VAL A 113 6.63 -7.71 5.67
N LEU A 114 6.47 -8.94 5.24
CA LEU A 114 7.54 -9.94 5.25
C LEU A 114 8.53 -9.75 4.09
N VAL A 115 8.08 -9.41 2.88
CA VAL A 115 8.90 -9.36 1.67
C VAL A 115 9.63 -8.01 1.50
N LEU A 116 8.95 -6.88 1.80
CA LEU A 116 9.50 -5.55 1.57
C LEU A 116 10.83 -5.25 2.30
N PRO A 117 11.08 -5.72 3.53
CA PRO A 117 12.38 -5.53 4.18
C PRO A 117 13.54 -6.13 3.38
N TYR A 118 13.36 -7.34 2.82
CA TYR A 118 14.38 -7.97 1.99
C TYR A 118 14.58 -7.23 0.65
N HIS A 119 13.48 -6.80 0.02
CA HIS A 119 13.53 -5.95 -1.17
C HIS A 119 14.34 -4.67 -0.90
N ASP A 120 14.09 -4.02 0.24
CA ASP A 120 14.72 -2.76 0.61
C ASP A 120 16.21 -2.92 0.88
N HIS A 121 16.62 -3.97 1.61
CA HIS A 121 18.02 -4.31 1.82
C HIS A 121 18.75 -4.69 0.52
N ALA A 122 18.07 -5.35 -0.43
CA ALA A 122 18.64 -5.61 -1.76
C ALA A 122 18.94 -4.30 -2.51
N TRP A 123 18.03 -3.34 -2.46
CA TRP A 123 18.23 -2.03 -3.09
C TRP A 123 19.27 -1.15 -2.39
N GLU A 124 19.45 -1.27 -1.08
CA GLU A 124 20.53 -0.60 -0.35
C GLU A 124 21.90 -1.04 -0.88
N ARG A 125 22.08 -2.33 -1.11
CA ARG A 125 23.30 -2.89 -1.71
C ARG A 125 23.54 -2.36 -3.12
N VAL A 126 22.47 -2.23 -3.93
CA VAL A 126 22.56 -1.65 -5.29
C VAL A 126 22.91 -0.16 -5.23
N ARG A 127 22.34 0.61 -4.30
CA ARG A 127 22.68 2.02 -4.08
C ARG A 127 24.15 2.19 -3.68
N ALA A 128 24.63 1.38 -2.75
CA ALA A 128 26.02 1.42 -2.29
C ALA A 128 27.01 1.17 -3.45
N ARG A 129 26.69 0.24 -4.36
CA ARG A 129 27.54 -0.10 -5.52
C ARG A 129 27.55 0.96 -6.63
N LYS A 130 26.50 1.77 -6.76
CA LYS A 130 26.38 2.82 -7.79
C LYS A 130 26.83 4.23 -7.32
N GLY A 131 27.51 4.33 -6.18
CA GLY A 131 28.20 5.55 -5.74
C GLY A 131 27.59 6.30 -4.55
N GLY A 132 27.41 5.63 -3.40
CA GLY A 132 27.40 6.28 -2.07
C GLY A 132 26.23 7.22 -1.71
N PRO A 133 26.17 7.70 -0.45
CA PRO A 133 24.99 8.29 0.18
C PRO A 133 24.74 9.74 -0.27
N SER A 134 23.50 10.07 -0.62
CA SER A 134 23.04 11.47 -0.52
C SER A 134 22.61 11.71 0.93
N ASN A 135 23.54 12.21 1.74
CA ASN A 135 23.32 12.77 3.06
C ASN A 135 22.44 14.04 2.98
N LEU A 136 21.20 13.93 2.48
CA LEU A 136 20.41 15.10 2.07
C LEU A 136 18.91 15.07 2.38
N LEU A 137 18.35 14.14 3.16
CA LEU A 137 16.95 14.26 3.64
C LEU A 137 16.67 13.52 4.97
N GLN A 138 17.44 13.80 6.01
CA GLN A 138 16.88 13.77 7.37
C GLN A 138 16.53 15.22 7.74
N PRO A 139 15.25 15.62 7.75
CA PRO A 139 14.88 16.83 8.48
C PRO A 139 15.06 16.57 9.98
N ALA A 140 15.69 17.53 10.65
CA ALA A 140 15.78 17.63 12.11
C ALA A 140 14.39 17.75 12.75
#